data_AF-A0A1H8IZJ4-F1
#
_entry.id   AF-A0A1H8IZJ4-F1
#
_cell.length_a   1.000
_cell.length_b   1.000
_cell.length_c   1.000
_cell.angle_alpha   90.00
_cell.angle_beta   90.00
_cell.angle_gamma   90.00
#
_symmetry.space_group_name_H-M   'P 1'
#
loop_
_entity.id
_entity.type
_entity.pdbx_description
1 polymer ?
#
loop_
_entity_poly.entity_id
_entity_poly.type
_entity_poly.pdbx_seq_one_letter_code
_entity_poly.pdbx_strand_id
1 'polypeptide(L)'
;MKWLICILICWCSIGNTTAQHYSFNRYADIDGITRVYISKTLLKAIIKSENPAMKISGNKVNLNNKELLSKMDGILVLTGTNTRIANMMHEDATKLSHTKEYEHILYRNEKELAIDVFTRESKGVILEIILIDKTDQNNRIIQLMGQFTPDDILSMIKI
;
A
#
# COMPACT_ATOMS: atom_id res chain seq x y z
N MET A 1 -35.88 -35.13 -9.57
CA MET A 1 -34.59 -34.77 -10.21
C MET A 1 -34.41 -33.28 -10.49
N LYS A 2 -35.44 -32.51 -10.89
CA LYS A 2 -35.30 -31.07 -11.19
C LYS A 2 -34.85 -30.19 -10.01
N TRP A 3 -35.22 -30.52 -8.77
CA TRP A 3 -34.84 -29.73 -7.58
C TRP A 3 -33.38 -29.89 -7.15
N LEU A 4 -32.74 -31.02 -7.46
CA LEU A 4 -31.32 -31.27 -7.16
C LEU A 4 -30.39 -30.41 -8.03
N ILE A 5 -30.79 -30.12 -9.26
CA ILE A 5 -30.03 -29.27 -10.19
C ILE A 5 -30.03 -27.81 -9.71
N CYS A 6 -31.15 -27.32 -9.15
CA CYS A 6 -31.23 -25.97 -8.60
C CYS A 6 -30.33 -25.75 -7.37
N ILE A 7 -30.17 -26.77 -6.52
CA ILE A 7 -29.29 -26.70 -5.33
C ILE A 7 -27.82 -26.70 -5.73
N LEU A 8 -27.44 -27.47 -6.77
CA LEU A 8 -26.07 -27.54 -7.27
C LEU A 8 -25.59 -26.21 -7.88
N ILE A 9 -26.49 -25.46 -8.55
CA ILE A 9 -26.20 -24.15 -9.14
C ILE A 9 -26.07 -23.06 -8.06
N CYS A 10 -26.83 -23.15 -6.97
CA CYS A 10 -26.69 -22.24 -5.83
C CYS A 10 -25.34 -22.39 -5.10
N TRP A 11 -24.74 -23.59 -5.10
CA TRP A 11 -23.45 -23.82 -4.43
C TRP A 11 -22.24 -23.25 -5.19
N CYS A 12 -22.33 -23.09 -6.51
CA CYS A 12 -21.29 -22.42 -7.31
C CYS A 12 -21.27 -20.89 -7.15
N SER A 13 -22.23 -20.33 -6.41
CA SER A 13 -22.34 -18.88 -6.16
C SER A 13 -21.61 -18.41 -4.90
N ILE A 14 -20.96 -19.31 -4.16
CA ILE A 14 -19.90 -18.93 -3.21
C ILE A 14 -18.65 -18.65 -4.05
N GLY A 15 -18.79 -17.65 -4.92
CA GLY A 15 -17.71 -17.13 -5.73
C GLY A 15 -16.61 -16.66 -4.79
N ASN A 16 -15.42 -17.18 -5.05
CA ASN A 16 -14.16 -16.74 -4.48
C ASN A 16 -14.25 -15.27 -4.04
N THR A 17 -14.14 -15.01 -2.74
CA THR A 17 -13.70 -13.70 -2.27
C THR A 17 -12.27 -13.55 -2.77
N THR A 18 -12.13 -13.17 -4.04
CA THR A 18 -10.86 -12.74 -4.59
C THR A 18 -10.46 -11.59 -3.70
N ALA A 19 -9.39 -11.78 -2.91
CA ALA A 19 -8.87 -10.72 -2.07
C ALA A 19 -8.67 -9.49 -2.96
N GLN A 20 -9.54 -8.49 -2.82
CA GLN A 20 -9.55 -7.36 -3.72
C GLN A 20 -8.38 -6.47 -3.35
N HIS A 21 -7.36 -6.47 -4.20
CA HIS A 21 -6.27 -5.52 -4.11
C HIS A 21 -6.83 -4.11 -4.29
N TYR A 22 -6.59 -3.25 -3.31
CA TYR A 22 -7.06 -1.87 -3.35
C TYR A 22 -6.27 -1.08 -4.40
N SER A 23 -6.97 -0.64 -5.45
CA SER A 23 -6.34 0.06 -6.56
C SER A 23 -6.42 1.57 -6.39
N PHE A 24 -5.26 2.22 -6.45
CA PHE A 24 -5.15 3.67 -6.54
C PHE A 24 -5.08 4.18 -8.00
N ASN A 25 -5.49 3.38 -8.99
CA ASN A 25 -5.45 3.75 -10.40
C ASN A 25 -6.32 4.97 -10.75
N ARG A 26 -7.38 5.21 -9.98
CA ARG A 26 -8.24 6.39 -10.15
C ARG A 26 -7.52 7.74 -10.00
N TYR A 27 -6.31 7.74 -9.44
CA TYR A 27 -5.48 8.94 -9.27
C TYR A 27 -4.54 9.22 -10.45
N ALA A 28 -4.50 8.36 -11.47
CA ALA A 28 -3.56 8.50 -12.59
C ALA A 28 -3.78 9.79 -13.41
N ASP A 29 -5.05 10.18 -13.57
CA ASP A 29 -5.45 11.27 -14.47
C ASP A 29 -6.01 12.49 -13.73
N ILE A 30 -5.66 12.65 -12.44
CA ILE A 30 -6.14 13.76 -11.62
C ILE A 30 -5.07 14.85 -11.54
N ASP A 31 -5.41 16.04 -12.03
CA ASP A 31 -4.58 17.23 -11.90
C ASP A 31 -4.24 17.52 -10.42
N GLY A 32 -2.97 17.80 -10.17
CA GLY A 32 -2.43 18.05 -8.83
C GLY A 32 -1.93 16.80 -8.11
N ILE A 33 -1.89 15.65 -8.79
CA ILE A 33 -1.28 14.41 -8.28
C ILE A 33 0.02 14.11 -8.99
N THR A 34 1.06 13.94 -8.19
CA THR A 34 2.30 13.31 -8.65
C THR A 34 2.23 11.82 -8.33
N ARG A 35 2.26 10.99 -9.37
CA ARG A 35 2.29 9.53 -9.25
C ARG A 35 3.65 8.99 -9.65
N VAL A 36 4.32 8.31 -8.73
CA VAL A 36 5.59 7.62 -8.97
C VAL A 36 5.42 6.15 -8.69
N TYR A 37 5.69 5.31 -9.69
CA TYR A 37 5.72 3.86 -9.54
C TYR A 37 7.12 3.32 -9.82
N ILE A 38 7.64 2.51 -8.91
CA ILE A 38 8.94 1.84 -9.03
C ILE A 38 8.68 0.34 -9.08
N SER A 39 9.04 -0.30 -10.19
CA SER A 39 8.86 -1.74 -10.38
C SER A 39 9.94 -2.57 -9.70
N LYS A 40 9.66 -3.85 -9.45
CA LYS A 40 10.64 -4.86 -9.00
C LYS A 40 11.95 -4.82 -9.78
N THR A 41 11.86 -4.69 -11.10
CA THR A 41 13.03 -4.68 -11.99
C THR A 41 13.92 -3.47 -11.70
N LEU A 42 13.31 -2.29 -11.53
CA LEU A 42 14.06 -1.08 -11.19
C LEU A 42 14.62 -1.15 -9.76
N LEU A 43 13.87 -1.66 -8.79
CA LEU A 43 14.36 -1.90 -7.43
C LEU A 43 15.58 -2.83 -7.41
N LYS A 44 15.53 -3.94 -8.15
CA LYS A 44 16.68 -4.84 -8.30
C LYS A 44 17.87 -4.17 -8.96
N ALA A 45 17.64 -3.33 -9.97
CA ALA A 45 18.70 -2.55 -10.61
C ALA A 45 19.33 -1.55 -9.62
N ILE A 46 18.52 -0.90 -8.78
CA ILE A 46 18.99 -0.02 -7.68
C ILE A 46 19.84 -0.80 -6.68
N ILE A 47 19.40 -1.98 -6.24
CA ILE A 47 20.15 -2.81 -5.27
C ILE A 47 21.50 -3.27 -5.84
N LYS A 48 21.52 -3.68 -7.12
CA LYS A 48 22.72 -4.18 -7.81
C LYS A 48 23.67 -3.07 -8.23
N SER A 49 23.17 -1.85 -8.40
CA SER A 49 23.96 -0.71 -8.79
C SER A 49 24.84 -0.23 -7.63
N GLU A 50 26.15 -0.30 -7.80
CA GLU A 50 27.12 0.35 -6.89
C GLU A 50 27.15 1.87 -7.07
N ASN A 51 26.41 2.41 -8.04
CA ASN A 51 26.39 3.83 -8.36
C ASN A 51 25.74 4.64 -7.21
N PRO A 52 26.49 5.52 -6.52
CA PRO A 52 25.97 6.33 -5.42
C PRO A 52 24.88 7.32 -5.87
N ALA A 53 24.77 7.64 -7.16
CA ALA A 53 23.70 8.50 -7.71
C ALA A 53 22.31 7.83 -7.74
N MET A 54 22.26 6.49 -7.69
CA MET A 54 21.01 5.71 -7.58
C MET A 54 20.67 5.32 -6.14
N LYS A 55 21.50 5.69 -5.15
CA LYS A 55 21.06 5.67 -3.76
C LYS A 55 19.94 6.69 -3.65
N ILE A 56 18.72 6.22 -3.43
CA ILE A 56 17.57 7.09 -3.18
C ILE A 56 17.84 7.80 -1.85
N SER A 57 18.53 8.94 -1.91
CA SER A 57 18.75 9.86 -0.81
C SER A 57 17.48 10.69 -0.67
N GLY A 58 16.47 10.07 -0.06
CA GLY A 58 15.30 10.77 0.44
C GLY A 58 15.46 10.92 1.94
N ASN A 59 15.81 12.11 2.42
CA ASN A 59 15.65 12.46 3.82
C ASN A 59 14.21 12.08 4.24
N LYS A 60 14.09 11.12 5.17
CA LYS A 60 12.88 10.54 5.80
C LYS A 60 12.41 9.13 5.38
N VAL A 61 12.98 8.46 4.36
CA VAL A 61 12.73 7.01 4.17
C VAL A 61 14.07 6.28 4.11
N ASN A 62 14.37 5.51 5.15
CA ASN A 62 15.62 4.75 5.26
C ASN A 62 15.58 3.53 4.33
N LEU A 63 15.70 3.75 3.02
CA LEU A 63 15.82 2.71 1.99
C LEU A 63 17.20 2.02 2.00
N ASN A 64 18.01 2.24 3.04
CA ASN A 64 19.31 1.59 3.18
C ASN A 64 19.19 0.10 3.56
N ASN A 65 17.98 -0.40 3.84
CA ASN A 65 17.76 -1.81 4.08
C ASN A 65 17.62 -2.58 2.76
N LYS A 66 18.76 -3.00 2.19
CA LYS A 66 18.81 -3.85 0.98
C LYS A 66 17.98 -5.12 1.12
N GLU A 67 17.84 -5.65 2.33
CA GLU A 67 17.03 -6.84 2.60
C GLU A 67 15.55 -6.54 2.36
N LEU A 68 15.03 -5.46 2.96
CA LEU A 68 13.65 -5.02 2.77
C LEU A 68 13.35 -4.70 1.29
N LEU A 69 14.25 -4.00 0.61
CA LEU A 69 14.09 -3.71 -0.82
C LEU A 69 14.06 -4.98 -1.69
N SER A 70 14.79 -6.04 -1.30
CA SER A 70 14.81 -7.29 -2.05
C SER A 70 13.50 -8.07 -1.97
N LYS A 71 12.70 -7.83 -0.92
CA LYS A 71 11.36 -8.38 -0.68
C LYS A 71 10.25 -7.63 -1.43
N MET A 72 10.55 -6.44 -1.97
CA MET A 72 9.57 -5.60 -2.67
C MET A 72 9.38 -6.02 -4.14
N ASP A 73 8.11 -6.11 -4.55
CA ASP A 73 7.67 -6.25 -5.94
C ASP A 73 7.36 -4.90 -6.59
N GLY A 74 7.06 -3.87 -5.79
CA GLY A 74 6.88 -2.52 -6.29
C GLY A 74 6.57 -1.51 -5.19
N ILE A 75 6.75 -0.24 -5.54
CA ILE A 75 6.42 0.91 -4.69
C ILE A 75 5.59 1.86 -5.53
N LEU A 76 4.43 2.26 -5.01
CA LEU A 76 3.65 3.37 -5.54
C LEU A 76 3.68 4.50 -4.51
N VAL A 77 4.05 5.70 -4.95
CA VAL A 77 3.97 6.94 -4.16
C VAL A 77 3.03 7.90 -4.89
N LEU A 78 2.00 8.34 -4.19
CA LEU A 78 1.11 9.41 -4.62
C LEU A 78 1.33 10.60 -3.70
N THR A 79 1.51 11.77 -4.29
CA THR A 79 1.57 13.03 -3.56
C THR A 79 0.50 13.96 -4.12
N GLY A 80 -0.44 14.36 -3.27
CA GLY A 80 -1.43 15.38 -3.57
C GLY A 80 -0.93 16.77 -3.20
N THR A 81 -1.39 17.78 -3.92
CA THR A 81 -0.97 19.18 -3.73
C THR A 81 -2.09 20.12 -3.27
N ASN A 82 -3.31 19.61 -3.10
CA ASN A 82 -4.46 20.42 -2.73
C ASN A 82 -5.44 19.70 -1.80
N THR A 83 -6.33 20.48 -1.17
CA THR A 83 -7.32 20.01 -0.20
C THR A 83 -8.37 19.06 -0.77
N ARG A 84 -8.71 19.17 -2.06
CA ARG A 84 -9.64 18.22 -2.69
C ARG A 84 -9.02 16.82 -2.74
N ILE A 85 -7.77 16.73 -3.17
CA ILE A 85 -7.01 15.47 -3.22
C ILE A 85 -6.77 14.93 -1.82
N ALA A 86 -6.48 15.82 -0.85
CA ALA A 86 -6.38 15.47 0.56
C ALA A 86 -7.60 14.68 1.05
N ASN A 87 -8.78 15.24 0.84
CA ASN A 87 -10.04 14.62 1.25
C ASN A 87 -10.26 13.27 0.56
N MET A 88 -9.94 13.15 -0.74
CA MET A 88 -10.04 11.88 -1.46
C MET A 88 -9.10 10.80 -0.87
N MET A 89 -7.89 11.18 -0.47
CA MET A 89 -6.93 10.26 0.17
C MET A 89 -7.38 9.88 1.59
N HIS A 90 -8.00 10.79 2.34
CA HIS A 90 -8.59 10.49 3.66
C HIS A 90 -9.80 9.56 3.56
N GLU A 91 -10.62 9.72 2.51
CA GLU A 91 -11.70 8.78 2.20
C GLU A 91 -11.16 7.38 1.90
N ASP A 92 -9.97 7.26 1.29
CA ASP A 92 -9.33 5.95 1.08
C ASP A 92 -8.93 5.27 2.37
N ALA A 93 -8.40 6.02 3.35
CA ALA A 93 -8.13 5.46 4.68
C ALA A 93 -9.42 4.91 5.32
N THR A 94 -10.52 5.65 5.17
CA THR A 94 -11.84 5.21 5.67
C THR A 94 -12.34 3.96 4.94
N LYS A 95 -12.18 3.89 3.61
CA LYS A 95 -12.58 2.72 2.80
C LYS A 95 -11.74 1.49 3.15
N LEU A 96 -10.42 1.66 3.29
CA LEU A 96 -9.49 0.59 3.69
C LEU A 96 -9.85 0.04 5.08
N SER A 97 -10.17 0.90 6.04
CA SER A 97 -10.59 0.50 7.39
C SER A 97 -11.86 -0.38 7.42
N HIS A 98 -12.72 -0.27 6.40
CA HIS A 98 -13.93 -1.07 6.27
C HIS A 98 -13.77 -2.28 5.34
N THR A 99 -12.60 -2.45 4.73
CA THR A 99 -12.32 -3.54 3.79
C THR A 99 -11.79 -4.75 4.56
N LYS A 100 -12.41 -5.92 4.41
CA LYS A 100 -12.05 -7.12 5.18
C LYS A 100 -10.66 -7.66 4.86
N GLU A 101 -10.15 -7.39 3.65
CA GLU A 101 -8.81 -7.80 3.25
C GLU A 101 -7.68 -6.99 3.91
N TYR A 102 -7.98 -5.82 4.48
CA TYR A 102 -6.98 -4.93 5.06
C TYR A 102 -7.15 -4.81 6.57
N GLU A 103 -6.05 -4.97 7.30
CA GLU A 103 -5.98 -4.70 8.73
C GLU A 103 -5.42 -3.29 8.96
N HIS A 104 -6.06 -2.50 9.82
CA HIS A 104 -5.55 -1.20 10.24
C HIS A 104 -4.62 -1.39 11.45
N ILE A 105 -3.31 -1.42 11.21
CA ILE A 105 -2.31 -1.84 12.21
C ILE A 105 -1.69 -0.68 13.00
N LEU A 106 -1.76 0.55 12.47
CA LEU A 106 -1.26 1.74 13.16
C LEU A 106 -2.13 2.95 12.80
N TYR A 107 -2.65 3.58 13.84
CA TYR A 107 -3.22 4.92 13.81
C TYR A 107 -2.37 5.82 14.70
N ARG A 108 -1.76 6.86 14.13
CA ARG A 108 -1.12 7.93 14.90
C ARG A 108 -1.76 9.25 14.52
N ASN A 109 -2.20 10.00 15.53
CA ASN A 109 -2.73 11.35 15.35
C ASN A 109 -2.21 12.24 16.48
N GLU A 110 -1.15 12.97 16.17
CA GLU A 110 -0.49 13.96 17.01
C GLU A 110 -0.54 15.32 16.31
N LYS A 111 -0.26 16.41 17.04
CA LYS A 111 -0.41 17.81 16.55
C LYS A 111 0.18 18.07 15.15
N GLU A 112 1.26 17.39 14.80
CA GLU A 112 1.99 17.55 13.54
C GLU A 112 2.22 16.22 12.81
N LEU A 113 1.45 15.17 13.13
CA LEU A 113 1.61 13.86 12.51
C LEU A 113 0.31 13.05 12.54
N ALA A 114 -0.30 12.84 11.38
CA ALA A 114 -1.47 12.00 11.24
C ALA A 114 -1.20 10.91 10.21
N ILE A 115 -1.04 9.66 10.62
CA ILE A 115 -0.70 8.53 9.75
C ILE A 115 -1.63 7.35 10.05
N ASP A 116 -2.17 6.75 8.98
CA ASP A 116 -2.77 5.42 9.01
C ASP A 116 -1.85 4.43 8.28
N VAL A 117 -1.72 3.21 8.82
CA VAL A 117 -1.01 2.11 8.16
C VAL A 117 -1.91 0.89 8.08
N PHE A 118 -2.07 0.38 6.86
CA PHE A 118 -2.86 -0.81 6.55
C PHE A 118 -1.99 -1.93 5.99
N THR A 119 -2.32 -3.17 6.30
CA THR A 119 -1.66 -4.36 5.75
C THR A 119 -2.67 -5.28 5.11
N ARG A 120 -2.26 -5.96 4.03
CA ARG A 120 -3.02 -7.09 3.47
C ARG A 120 -2.20 -8.36 3.62
N GLU A 121 -2.73 -9.32 4.37
CA GLU A 121 -2.09 -10.60 4.60
C GLU A 121 -2.75 -11.72 3.80
N SER A 122 -1.96 -12.70 3.37
CA SER A 122 -2.47 -13.99 2.92
C SER A 122 -1.57 -15.11 3.42
N LYS A 123 -2.16 -16.08 4.14
CA LYS A 123 -1.47 -17.30 4.62
C LYS A 123 -0.19 -17.00 5.43
N GLY A 124 -0.20 -16.01 6.32
CA GLY A 124 0.95 -15.66 7.16
C GLY A 124 1.99 -14.77 6.46
N VAL A 125 1.74 -14.31 5.24
CA VAL A 125 2.63 -13.41 4.49
C VAL A 125 1.92 -12.08 4.23
N ILE A 126 2.55 -10.98 4.64
CA ILE A 126 2.06 -9.63 4.33
C ILE A 126 2.41 -9.33 2.87
N LEU A 127 1.40 -9.19 2.03
CA LEU A 127 1.54 -8.96 0.60
C LEU A 127 1.63 -7.48 0.24
N GLU A 128 1.14 -6.63 1.13
CA GLU A 128 0.95 -5.22 0.85
C GLU A 128 0.89 -4.40 2.13
N ILE A 129 1.50 -3.21 2.08
CA ILE A 129 1.51 -2.24 3.16
C ILE A 129 1.16 -0.88 2.56
N ILE A 130 0.10 -0.24 3.07
CA ILE A 130 -0.37 1.06 2.63
C ILE A 130 -0.20 2.04 3.78
N LEU A 131 0.56 3.11 3.56
CA LEU A 131 0.64 4.26 4.45
C LEU A 131 -0.13 5.43 3.85
N ILE A 132 -0.97 6.06 4.66
CA ILE A 132 -1.68 7.29 4.30
C ILE A 132 -1.28 8.37 5.30
N ASP A 133 -0.51 9.35 4.82
CA ASP A 133 -0.12 10.54 5.55
C ASP A 133 -1.18 11.63 5.38
N LYS A 134 -1.78 12.01 6.50
CA LYS A 134 -2.89 12.96 6.67
C LYS A 134 -2.45 14.25 7.36
N THR A 135 -1.15 14.48 7.52
CA THR A 135 -0.59 15.52 8.40
C THR A 135 -0.89 16.95 7.94
N ASP A 136 -0.95 17.22 6.63
CA ASP A 136 -1.16 18.57 6.08
C ASP A 136 -1.90 18.56 4.72
N GLN A 137 -1.78 19.64 3.91
CA GLN A 137 -2.34 19.69 2.55
C GLN A 137 -1.59 18.82 1.53
N ASN A 138 -0.35 18.42 1.83
CA ASN A 138 0.50 17.58 1.00
C ASN A 138 0.34 16.11 1.40
N ASN A 139 -0.87 15.60 1.20
CA ASN A 139 -1.21 14.23 1.56
C ASN A 139 -0.46 13.24 0.68
N ARG A 140 -0.01 12.15 1.29
CA ARG A 140 0.79 11.14 0.61
C ARG A 140 0.21 9.76 0.86
N ILE A 141 0.13 8.99 -0.22
CA ILE A 141 -0.14 7.56 -0.14
C ILE A 141 1.13 6.85 -0.57
N ILE A 142 1.62 5.93 0.26
CA ILE A 142 2.72 5.04 -0.07
C ILE A 142 2.19 3.61 -0.01
N GLN A 143 2.19 2.92 -1.14
CA GLN A 143 1.79 1.52 -1.24
C GLN A 143 3.02 0.68 -1.59
N LEU A 144 3.38 -0.21 -0.68
CA LEU A 144 4.48 -1.16 -0.81
C LEU A 144 3.89 -2.53 -1.13
N MET A 145 4.30 -3.12 -2.23
CA MET A 145 3.89 -4.46 -2.66
C MET A 145 5.09 -5.39 -2.54
N GLY A 146 4.90 -6.61 -2.04
CA GLY A 146 5.99 -7.56 -1.84
C GLY A 146 5.62 -8.73 -0.96
N GLN A 147 6.62 -9.32 -0.31
CA GLN A 147 6.43 -10.38 0.69
C GLN A 147 7.14 -9.96 1.97
N PHE A 148 6.38 -9.45 2.93
CA PHE A 148 6.90 -8.90 4.17
C PHE A 148 6.56 -9.79 5.35
N THR A 149 7.40 -9.72 6.39
CA THR A 149 7.12 -10.27 7.71
C THR A 149 6.65 -9.17 8.67
N PRO A 150 6.03 -9.52 9.81
CA PRO A 150 5.77 -8.55 10.88
C PRO A 150 7.03 -7.79 11.33
N ASP A 151 8.20 -8.45 11.36
CA ASP A 151 9.47 -7.81 11.71
C ASP A 151 9.88 -6.72 10.69
N ASP A 152 9.59 -6.94 9.40
CA ASP A 152 9.82 -5.94 8.36
C ASP A 152 8.99 -4.67 8.63
N ILE A 153 7.74 -4.82 9.06
CA ILE A 153 6.86 -3.69 9.44
C ILE A 153 7.48 -2.89 10.60
N LEU A 154 7.90 -3.58 11.67
CA LEU A 154 8.51 -2.93 12.83
C LEU A 154 9.78 -2.16 12.44
N SER A 155 10.57 -2.70 11.50
CA SER A 155 11.77 -2.04 11.00
C SER A 155 11.49 -0.75 10.21
N MET A 156 10.33 -0.67 9.55
CA MET A 156 9.90 0.50 8.77
C MET A 156 9.24 1.58 9.63
N ILE A 157 8.48 1.17 10.64
CA ILE A 157 7.68 2.08 11.47
C ILE A 157 8.52 2.82 12.51
N LYS A 158 9.79 2.42 12.75
CA LYS A 158 10.75 2.98 13.72
C LYS A 158 10.27 4.27 14.40
N ILE A 159 9.55 4.04 15.50
CA ILE A 159 9.20 5.00 16.56
C ILE A 159 10.44 5.18 17.43
#